data_AF-G2REJ7-F1
#
_entry.id   AF-G2REJ7-F1
#
_cell.length_a   1.000
_cell.length_b   1.000
_cell.length_c   1.000
_cell.angle_alpha   90.00
_cell.angle_beta   90.00
_cell.angle_gamma   90.00
#
_symmetry.space_group_name_H-M   'P 1'
#
loop_
_entity.id
_entity.type
_entity.pdbx_description
1 polymer ?
#
loop_
_entity_poly.entity_id
_entity_poly.type
_entity_poly.pdbx_seq_one_letter_code
_entity_poly.pdbx_strand_id
1 'polypeptide(L)'
;MPPFFDLLQLQDAITARAVPVLERLATSPNRLNNSLNNRFERDDPPPYVSSSESEEEEALHHPVLSRPREIVLEEYRDLLSRPLNDNETQNLVSSLNGIGIYTPGGRYRYEASREHDLLSSFYRSVNANSHANDLLKGTSGYQRRDVIVRRNIRKRWQRLGIWNPEWGIPGRVNRQPNDNLRSWKWKWQHTADPPPSDPRHPVNRAVQLRRNLAYGEYAPPPPRSRLRDDSSTSEAESFIISRPWFVWEVEKFEFRERQRRIPVEKRGRPNPGEDSLVTKWWKERGDWTPGWKWRHESPSPEPEDLTLLNTDDMDFTPSEVDALEVIPPTPPPKPTTFQPGLPETGGLFDGPWQVGAGGEPPQSAATPPWTSTQAVPASKGCCFITTTTTAAQREDSGKECQSSTATSSGHRPGNADSQIEGASSRTTVAQWTFGRRHA
;
A
#
# COMPACT_ATOMS: atom_id res chain seq x y z
N MET A 1 19.70 -4.63 -38.76
CA MET A 1 20.25 -4.85 -37.41
C MET A 1 20.54 -6.32 -37.23
N PRO A 2 21.72 -6.72 -36.70
CA PRO A 2 21.98 -8.13 -36.40
C PRO A 2 21.12 -8.56 -35.20
N PRO A 3 20.61 -9.81 -35.19
CA PRO A 3 19.78 -10.31 -34.09
C PRO A 3 20.58 -10.34 -32.78
N PHE A 4 19.93 -9.87 -31.72
CA PHE A 4 20.42 -9.94 -30.34
C PHE A 4 20.77 -11.40 -29.97
N PHE A 5 21.90 -11.55 -29.28
CA PHE A 5 22.56 -12.78 -28.84
C PHE A 5 21.73 -14.06 -28.87
N ASP A 6 22.21 -15.04 -29.65
CA ASP A 6 21.70 -16.42 -29.68
C ASP A 6 21.83 -17.06 -28.27
N LEU A 7 20.85 -17.87 -27.89
CA LEU A 7 20.78 -18.55 -26.59
C LEU A 7 22.07 -19.37 -26.34
N LEU A 8 22.65 -19.91 -27.41
CA LEU A 8 23.94 -20.60 -27.39
C LEU A 8 25.11 -19.68 -27.05
N GLN A 9 25.13 -18.44 -27.57
CA GLN A 9 26.17 -17.46 -27.24
C GLN A 9 26.06 -16.98 -25.79
N LEU A 10 24.84 -16.89 -25.26
CA LEU A 10 24.62 -16.55 -23.86
C LEU A 10 25.09 -17.66 -22.93
N GLN A 11 24.79 -18.92 -23.29
CA GLN A 11 25.25 -20.08 -22.53
C GLN A 11 26.77 -20.23 -22.58
N ASP A 12 27.38 -19.97 -23.73
CA ASP A 12 28.84 -20.01 -23.89
C ASP A 12 29.52 -18.87 -23.11
N ALA A 13 28.93 -17.67 -23.11
CA ALA A 13 29.42 -16.55 -22.31
C ALA A 13 29.34 -16.83 -20.80
N ILE A 14 28.28 -17.46 -20.32
CA ILE A 14 28.13 -17.85 -18.91
C ILE A 14 29.18 -18.91 -18.55
N THR A 15 29.29 -19.96 -19.36
CA THR A 15 30.14 -21.11 -19.06
C THR A 15 31.63 -20.78 -19.19
N ALA A 16 32.02 -20.03 -20.23
CA ALA A 16 33.41 -19.69 -20.50
C ALA A 16 33.93 -18.49 -19.69
N ARG A 17 33.08 -17.53 -19.31
CA ARG A 17 33.52 -16.31 -18.61
C ARG A 17 33.06 -16.20 -17.17
N ALA A 18 31.80 -16.51 -16.87
CA ALA A 18 31.27 -16.28 -15.53
C ALA A 18 31.72 -17.37 -14.54
N VAL A 19 31.64 -18.65 -14.94
CA VAL A 19 31.97 -19.78 -14.05
C VAL A 19 33.43 -19.75 -13.57
N PRO A 20 34.46 -19.54 -14.42
CA PRO A 20 35.86 -19.51 -13.96
C PRO A 20 36.20 -18.29 -13.09
N VAL A 21 35.40 -17.22 -13.18
CA VAL A 21 35.54 -16.04 -12.32
C VAL A 21 34.92 -16.33 -10.95
N LEU A 22 33.76 -16.98 -10.91
CA LEU A 22 33.11 -17.40 -9.67
C LEU A 22 33.92 -18.47 -8.93
N GLU A 23 34.52 -19.43 -9.62
CA GLU A 23 35.42 -20.41 -9.00
C GLU A 23 36.70 -19.76 -8.44
N ARG A 24 37.26 -18.77 -9.13
CA ARG A 24 38.40 -17.98 -8.62
C ARG A 24 38.05 -17.12 -7.41
N LEU A 25 36.81 -16.65 -7.31
CA LEU A 25 36.31 -15.93 -6.14
C LEU A 25 36.04 -16.89 -4.97
N ALA A 26 35.49 -18.07 -5.24
CA ALA A 26 35.21 -19.10 -4.23
C ALA A 26 36.49 -19.68 -3.62
N THR A 27 37.55 -19.86 -4.40
CA THR A 27 38.84 -20.39 -3.94
C THR A 27 39.72 -19.37 -3.20
N SER A 28 39.33 -18.09 -3.17
CA SER A 28 40.12 -17.01 -2.56
C SER A 28 39.23 -16.11 -1.69
N PRO A 29 38.85 -16.52 -0.46
CA PRO A 29 37.96 -15.75 0.40
C PRO A 29 38.46 -14.32 0.70
N ASN A 30 39.79 -14.13 0.76
CA ASN A 30 40.39 -12.80 0.94
C ASN A 30 40.19 -11.85 -0.26
N ARG A 31 40.01 -12.39 -1.48
CA ARG A 31 39.71 -11.59 -2.68
C ARG A 31 38.25 -11.20 -2.75
N LEU A 32 37.34 -12.04 -2.27
CA LEU A 32 35.92 -11.69 -2.14
C LEU A 32 35.76 -10.50 -1.19
N ASN A 33 36.42 -10.55 -0.03
CA ASN A 33 36.40 -9.46 0.94
C ASN A 33 37.01 -8.16 0.40
N ASN A 34 38.18 -8.25 -0.28
CA ASN A 34 38.78 -7.08 -0.93
C ASN A 34 37.95 -6.54 -2.11
N SER A 35 37.27 -7.39 -2.88
CA SER A 35 36.41 -7.00 -4.00
C SER A 35 35.12 -6.33 -3.52
N LEU A 36 34.54 -6.79 -2.41
CA LEU A 36 33.35 -6.19 -1.82
C LEU A 36 33.70 -4.84 -1.20
N ASN A 37 34.78 -4.77 -0.41
CA ASN A 37 35.18 -3.51 0.23
C ASN A 37 35.59 -2.44 -0.80
N ASN A 38 36.33 -2.81 -1.87
CA ASN A 38 36.74 -1.84 -2.90
C ASN A 38 35.60 -1.35 -3.81
N ARG A 39 34.43 -2.02 -3.82
CA ARG A 39 33.28 -1.59 -4.63
C ARG A 39 32.46 -0.50 -3.95
N PHE A 40 32.50 -0.44 -2.62
CA PHE A 40 31.74 0.52 -1.83
C PHE A 40 32.58 1.71 -1.32
N GLU A 41 33.92 1.62 -1.36
CA GLU A 41 34.83 2.72 -0.99
C GLU A 41 35.36 3.54 -2.19
N ARG A 42 34.87 3.30 -3.42
CA ARG A 42 35.18 4.18 -4.57
C ARG A 42 34.27 5.39 -4.55
N ASP A 43 34.84 6.54 -4.21
CA ASP A 43 34.16 7.86 -4.22
C ASP A 43 33.77 8.35 -5.63
N ASP A 44 34.32 7.77 -6.70
CA ASP A 44 33.97 8.14 -8.06
C ASP A 44 32.98 7.15 -8.69
N PRO A 45 31.73 7.58 -9.02
CA PRO A 45 30.78 6.75 -9.73
C PRO A 45 31.32 6.41 -11.13
N PRO A 46 31.09 5.18 -11.64
CA PRO A 46 31.47 4.86 -13.01
C PRO A 46 30.78 5.82 -14.00
N PRO A 47 31.45 6.20 -15.10
CA PRO A 47 30.88 7.11 -16.09
C PRO A 47 29.58 6.53 -16.64
N TYR A 48 28.49 7.27 -16.44
CA TYR A 48 27.17 6.89 -16.89
C TYR A 48 27.12 6.92 -18.42
N VAL A 49 27.03 5.76 -19.06
CA VAL A 49 26.74 5.68 -20.50
C VAL A 49 25.23 5.61 -20.65
N SER A 50 24.62 6.75 -20.98
CA SER A 50 23.19 6.88 -21.20
C SER A 50 22.80 6.12 -22.47
N SER A 51 22.26 4.91 -22.32
CA SER A 51 21.56 4.21 -23.42
C SER A 51 20.16 4.79 -23.55
N SER A 52 20.05 5.86 -24.34
CA SER A 52 18.78 6.44 -24.77
C SER A 52 18.37 5.81 -26.11
N GLU A 53 17.98 4.54 -26.11
CA GLU A 53 17.40 3.89 -27.29
C GLU A 53 16.76 2.56 -26.86
N SER A 54 15.50 2.59 -26.43
CA SER A 54 14.63 1.42 -26.53
C SER A 54 13.17 1.86 -26.68
N GLU A 55 12.74 1.89 -27.94
CA GLU A 55 11.47 1.37 -28.42
C GLU A 55 10.19 1.84 -27.69
N GLU A 56 9.75 3.03 -28.12
CA GLU A 56 8.36 3.27 -28.46
C GLU A 56 7.94 2.32 -29.59
N GLU A 57 7.35 1.16 -29.28
CA GLU A 57 6.72 0.34 -30.32
C GLU A 57 5.33 -0.14 -29.87
N GLU A 58 4.34 0.36 -30.63
CA GLU A 58 3.08 -0.31 -30.96
C GLU A 58 1.93 -0.27 -29.94
N ALA A 59 1.33 0.92 -29.81
CA ALA A 59 -0.08 1.06 -29.44
C ALA A 59 -0.90 1.56 -30.64
N LEU A 60 -1.31 0.62 -31.51
CA LEU A 60 -2.37 0.78 -32.51
C LEU A 60 -3.71 1.04 -31.81
N HIS A 61 -3.92 2.26 -31.32
CA HIS A 61 -5.22 2.74 -30.85
C HIS A 61 -5.43 4.18 -31.34
N HIS A 62 -6.44 4.33 -32.22
CA HIS A 62 -6.97 5.55 -32.82
C HIS A 62 -6.42 6.92 -32.34
N PRO A 63 -5.98 7.79 -33.26
CA PRO A 63 -5.48 9.13 -32.94
C PRO A 63 -6.65 10.08 -32.70
N VAL A 64 -7.30 9.96 -31.54
CA VAL A 64 -7.82 11.17 -30.92
C VAL A 64 -6.59 11.89 -30.44
N LEU A 65 -6.17 12.94 -31.17
CA LEU A 65 -5.09 13.87 -30.83
C LEU A 65 -5.36 14.48 -29.45
N SER A 66 -5.14 13.69 -28.42
CA SER A 66 -5.31 14.07 -27.04
C SER A 66 -4.18 15.04 -26.78
N ARG A 67 -4.54 16.33 -26.64
CA ARG A 67 -3.60 17.39 -26.31
C ARG A 67 -2.68 16.89 -25.18
N PRO A 68 -1.35 17.02 -25.31
CA PRO A 68 -0.42 16.57 -24.27
C PRO A 68 -0.87 17.09 -22.92
N ARG A 69 -0.98 16.20 -21.94
CA ARG A 69 -1.60 16.48 -20.65
C ARG A 69 -0.84 17.56 -19.88
N GLU A 70 0.47 17.61 -20.06
CA GLU A 70 1.37 18.63 -19.51
C GLU A 70 0.93 20.03 -19.94
N ILE A 71 0.50 20.20 -21.21
CA ILE A 71 0.02 21.48 -21.72
C ILE A 71 -1.30 21.88 -21.06
N VAL A 72 -2.20 20.91 -20.85
CA VAL A 72 -3.47 21.15 -20.13
C VAL A 72 -3.19 21.56 -18.69
N LEU A 73 -2.29 20.87 -18.00
CA LEU A 73 -1.96 21.21 -16.61
C LEU A 73 -1.29 22.57 -16.48
N GLU A 74 -0.44 22.96 -17.43
CA GLU A 74 0.17 24.30 -17.44
C GLU A 74 -0.87 25.38 -17.74
N GLU A 75 -1.79 25.15 -18.70
CA GLU A 75 -2.88 26.07 -19.02
C GLU A 75 -3.82 26.30 -17.82
N TYR A 76 -4.05 25.28 -17.01
CA TYR A 76 -4.90 25.35 -15.81
C TYR A 76 -4.12 25.50 -14.51
N ARG A 77 -2.83 25.87 -14.57
CA ARG A 77 -1.97 25.98 -13.39
C ARG A 77 -2.53 26.94 -12.35
N ASP A 78 -3.11 28.06 -12.77
CA ASP A 78 -3.74 29.04 -11.87
C ASP A 78 -4.95 28.46 -11.13
N LEU A 79 -5.75 27.62 -11.80
CA LEU A 79 -6.88 26.93 -11.16
C LEU A 79 -6.38 25.88 -10.18
N LEU A 80 -5.37 25.10 -10.56
CA LEU A 80 -4.80 24.07 -9.71
C LEU A 80 -4.11 24.68 -8.49
N SER A 81 -3.48 25.85 -8.62
CA SER A 81 -2.68 26.49 -7.56
C SER A 81 -3.50 27.12 -6.44
N ARG A 82 -4.80 27.38 -6.64
CA ARG A 82 -5.67 27.93 -5.59
C ARG A 82 -5.71 27.01 -4.36
N PRO A 83 -5.70 27.51 -3.12
CA PRO A 83 -5.91 26.70 -1.92
C PRO A 83 -7.16 25.83 -1.99
N LEU A 84 -7.23 24.76 -1.20
CA LEU A 84 -8.42 23.92 -1.11
C LEU A 84 -9.57 24.71 -0.45
N ASN A 85 -10.75 24.66 -1.05
CA ASN A 85 -11.96 25.19 -0.42
C ASN A 85 -12.56 24.17 0.57
N ASP A 86 -13.56 24.57 1.36
CA ASP A 86 -14.17 23.72 2.39
C ASP A 86 -14.82 22.45 1.81
N ASN A 87 -15.44 22.55 0.63
CA ASN A 87 -16.08 21.42 -0.03
C ASN A 87 -15.05 20.41 -0.55
N GLU A 88 -13.98 20.89 -1.19
CA GLU A 88 -12.85 20.07 -1.63
C GLU A 88 -12.17 19.39 -0.44
N THR A 89 -11.99 20.11 0.66
CA THR A 89 -11.45 19.57 1.92
C THR A 89 -12.31 18.42 2.43
N GLN A 90 -13.63 18.60 2.49
CA GLN A 90 -14.56 17.58 2.95
C GLN A 90 -14.58 16.36 2.00
N ASN A 91 -14.56 16.59 0.69
CA ASN A 91 -14.49 15.52 -0.32
C ASN A 91 -13.19 14.72 -0.20
N LEU A 92 -12.07 15.40 0.02
CA LEU A 92 -10.76 14.79 0.19
C LEU A 92 -10.73 13.92 1.45
N VAL A 93 -11.19 14.44 2.58
CA VAL A 93 -11.31 13.70 3.84
C VAL A 93 -12.20 12.47 3.68
N SER A 94 -13.36 12.62 3.04
CA SER A 94 -14.29 11.52 2.76
C SER A 94 -13.65 10.45 1.88
N SER A 95 -12.95 10.85 0.81
CA SER A 95 -12.29 9.93 -0.13
C SER A 95 -11.16 9.14 0.54
N LEU A 96 -10.29 9.84 1.29
CA LEU A 96 -9.19 9.25 2.05
C LEU A 96 -9.68 8.29 3.14
N ASN A 97 -10.77 8.65 3.83
CA ASN A 97 -11.40 7.76 4.80
C ASN A 97 -12.06 6.54 4.13
N GLY A 98 -12.68 6.72 2.98
CA GLY A 98 -13.33 5.66 2.21
C GLY A 98 -12.36 4.55 1.77
N ILE A 99 -11.12 4.92 1.42
CA ILE A 99 -10.06 3.93 1.15
C ILE A 99 -9.41 3.36 2.41
N GLY A 100 -9.75 3.88 3.59
CA GLY A 100 -9.20 3.46 4.86
C GLY A 100 -7.70 3.76 4.99
N ILE A 101 -7.22 4.90 4.47
CA ILE A 101 -5.79 5.26 4.50
C ILE A 101 -5.20 5.22 5.91
N TYR A 102 -5.98 5.63 6.92
CA TYR A 102 -5.56 5.62 8.32
C TYR A 102 -5.88 4.30 9.03
N THR A 103 -6.50 3.32 8.36
CA THR A 103 -6.83 2.03 8.99
C THR A 103 -5.63 1.09 8.94
N PRO A 104 -5.27 0.41 10.05
CA PRO A 104 -4.16 -0.54 10.04
C PRO A 104 -4.43 -1.69 9.08
N GLY A 105 -5.67 -2.17 8.97
CA GLY A 105 -6.02 -3.24 8.03
C GLY A 105 -5.86 -2.84 6.56
N GLY A 106 -6.18 -1.59 6.21
CA GLY A 106 -5.93 -1.06 4.86
C GLY A 106 -4.43 -1.01 4.54
N ARG A 107 -3.64 -0.49 5.49
CA ARG A 107 -2.18 -0.43 5.36
C ARG A 107 -1.53 -1.81 5.29
N TYR A 108 -1.96 -2.75 6.13
CA TYR A 108 -1.49 -4.13 6.11
C TYR A 108 -1.74 -4.79 4.75
N ARG A 109 -2.93 -4.62 4.16
CA ARG A 109 -3.25 -5.20 2.85
C ARG A 109 -2.30 -4.69 1.76
N TYR A 110 -1.99 -3.40 1.77
CA TYR A 110 -1.05 -2.82 0.81
C TYR A 110 0.35 -3.41 0.96
N GLU A 111 0.85 -3.52 2.19
CA GLU A 111 2.15 -4.15 2.45
C GLU A 111 2.15 -5.63 2.12
N ALA A 112 1.10 -6.36 2.48
CA ALA A 112 0.98 -7.77 2.17
C ALA A 112 1.04 -8.02 0.67
N SER A 113 0.34 -7.23 -0.14
CA SER A 113 0.43 -7.31 -1.61
C SER A 113 1.86 -7.13 -2.10
N ARG A 114 2.57 -6.12 -1.61
CA ARG A 114 3.97 -5.87 -1.99
C ARG A 114 4.90 -7.00 -1.55
N GLU A 115 4.74 -7.51 -0.34
CA GLU A 115 5.53 -8.64 0.15
C GLU A 115 5.23 -9.92 -0.64
N HIS A 116 3.98 -10.15 -1.07
CA HIS A 116 3.63 -11.23 -1.98
C HIS A 116 4.33 -11.09 -3.34
N ASP A 117 4.38 -9.88 -3.89
CA ASP A 117 5.06 -9.62 -5.16
C ASP A 117 6.58 -9.86 -5.03
N LEU A 118 7.18 -9.43 -3.92
CA LEU A 118 8.59 -9.67 -3.61
C LEU A 118 8.90 -11.17 -3.47
N LEU A 119 8.11 -11.90 -2.68
CA LEU A 119 8.24 -13.35 -2.56
C LEU A 119 8.06 -14.03 -3.92
N SER A 120 7.03 -13.66 -4.67
CA SER A 120 6.76 -14.24 -5.99
C SER A 120 7.89 -13.97 -6.99
N SER A 121 8.48 -12.76 -6.97
CA SER A 121 9.64 -12.41 -7.79
C SER A 121 10.87 -13.23 -7.38
N PHE A 122 11.15 -13.34 -6.08
CA PHE A 122 12.25 -14.13 -5.55
C PHE A 122 12.14 -15.61 -5.98
N TYR A 123 10.96 -16.21 -5.84
CA TYR A 123 10.71 -17.62 -6.20
C TYR A 123 10.71 -17.89 -7.70
N ARG A 124 10.37 -16.90 -8.53
CA ARG A 124 10.48 -16.98 -10.00
C ARG A 124 11.91 -16.81 -10.49
N SER A 125 12.79 -16.19 -9.71
CA SER A 125 14.19 -16.02 -10.10
C SER A 125 14.90 -17.38 -10.16
N VAL A 126 15.81 -17.53 -11.13
CA VAL A 126 16.49 -18.79 -11.53
C VAL A 126 17.24 -19.47 -10.37
N ASN A 127 17.48 -18.77 -9.26
CA ASN A 127 18.25 -19.23 -8.12
C ASN A 127 17.42 -19.78 -6.95
N ALA A 128 16.09 -19.83 -7.07
CA ALA A 128 15.26 -20.37 -6.00
C ALA A 128 15.40 -21.90 -5.90
N ASN A 129 15.75 -22.39 -4.72
CA ASN A 129 15.78 -23.81 -4.39
C ASN A 129 14.45 -24.47 -4.83
N SER A 130 14.53 -25.47 -5.72
CA SER A 130 13.36 -26.16 -6.29
C SER A 130 12.41 -26.68 -5.20
N HIS A 131 12.97 -27.13 -4.08
CA HIS A 131 12.22 -27.60 -2.93
C HIS A 131 11.38 -26.48 -2.28
N ALA A 132 11.96 -25.29 -2.08
CA ALA A 132 11.22 -24.15 -1.52
C ALA A 132 10.08 -23.71 -2.44
N ASN A 133 10.33 -23.74 -3.76
CA ASN A 133 9.29 -23.49 -4.76
C ASN A 133 8.14 -24.49 -4.67
N ASP A 134 8.44 -25.79 -4.48
CA ASP A 134 7.40 -26.81 -4.36
C ASP A 134 6.60 -26.70 -3.05
N LEU A 135 7.26 -26.36 -1.94
CA LEU A 135 6.60 -26.14 -0.65
C LEU A 135 5.58 -24.98 -0.69
N LEU A 136 5.85 -23.98 -1.52
CA LEU A 136 5.06 -22.76 -1.62
C LEU A 136 4.11 -22.73 -2.81
N LYS A 137 4.01 -23.80 -3.60
CA LYS A 137 3.01 -23.96 -4.66
C LYS A 137 1.64 -24.42 -4.12
N GLY A 138 0.60 -24.16 -4.92
CA GLY A 138 -0.78 -24.58 -4.62
C GLY A 138 -1.41 -23.86 -3.43
N THR A 139 -2.59 -24.30 -3.01
CA THR A 139 -3.39 -23.67 -1.94
C THR A 139 -2.66 -23.65 -0.60
N SER A 140 -2.07 -24.78 -0.18
CA SER A 140 -1.24 -24.83 1.03
C SER A 140 -0.03 -23.90 0.95
N GLY A 141 0.59 -23.82 -0.22
CA GLY A 141 1.70 -22.92 -0.46
C GLY A 141 1.33 -21.43 -0.34
N TYR A 142 0.15 -21.03 -0.84
CA TYR A 142 -0.36 -19.67 -0.63
C TYR A 142 -0.56 -19.34 0.85
N GLN A 143 -1.13 -20.27 1.64
CA GLN A 143 -1.30 -20.07 3.07
C GLN A 143 0.05 -19.93 3.80
N ARG A 144 1.07 -20.71 3.42
CA ARG A 144 2.43 -20.56 3.96
C ARG A 144 3.02 -19.20 3.61
N ARG A 145 2.82 -18.72 2.38
CA ARG A 145 3.23 -17.37 1.97
C ARG A 145 2.54 -16.30 2.81
N ASP A 146 1.24 -16.43 3.07
CA ASP A 146 0.50 -15.46 3.91
C ASP A 146 1.10 -15.37 5.32
N VAL A 147 1.47 -16.50 5.93
CA VAL A 147 2.12 -16.50 7.26
C VAL A 147 3.51 -15.85 7.21
N ILE A 148 4.31 -16.13 6.18
CA ILE A 148 5.63 -15.50 5.99
C ILE A 148 5.50 -13.98 5.79
N VAL A 149 4.58 -13.55 4.91
CA VAL A 149 4.26 -12.14 4.68
C VAL A 149 3.84 -11.46 5.97
N ARG A 150 2.93 -12.08 6.74
CA ARG A 150 2.50 -11.58 8.04
C ARG A 150 3.69 -11.39 8.97
N ARG A 151 4.56 -12.39 9.10
CA ARG A 151 5.75 -12.33 9.96
C ARG A 151 6.64 -11.15 9.60
N ASN A 152 6.93 -10.95 8.31
CA ASN A 152 7.78 -9.85 7.84
C ASN A 152 7.17 -8.49 8.21
N ILE A 153 5.88 -8.29 7.92
CA ILE A 153 5.15 -7.08 8.27
C ILE A 153 5.12 -6.87 9.79
N ARG A 154 4.86 -7.93 10.58
CA ARG A 154 4.87 -7.89 12.04
C ARG A 154 6.23 -7.42 12.55
N LYS A 155 7.34 -8.03 12.13
CA LYS A 155 8.70 -7.63 12.56
C LYS A 155 8.96 -6.16 12.25
N ARG A 156 8.60 -5.71 11.05
CA ARG A 156 8.69 -4.30 10.62
C ARG A 156 7.92 -3.37 11.54
N TRP A 157 6.64 -3.66 11.76
CA TRP A 157 5.74 -2.82 12.53
C TRP A 157 6.04 -2.86 14.04
N GLN A 158 6.58 -3.98 14.55
CA GLN A 158 7.09 -4.09 15.92
C GLN A 158 8.31 -3.19 16.13
N ARG A 159 9.28 -3.19 15.20
CA ARG A 159 10.44 -2.27 15.24
C ARG A 159 10.04 -0.80 15.21
N LEU A 160 8.93 -0.47 14.54
CA LEU A 160 8.35 0.88 14.50
C LEU A 160 7.54 1.23 15.76
N GLY A 161 7.25 0.26 16.62
CA GLY A 161 6.42 0.43 17.82
C GLY A 161 4.92 0.54 17.54
N ILE A 162 4.46 0.18 16.34
CA ILE A 162 3.05 0.33 15.91
C ILE A 162 2.26 -0.98 15.85
N TRP A 163 2.93 -2.11 16.02
CA TRP A 163 2.29 -3.42 16.04
C TRP A 163 1.34 -3.56 17.25
N ASN A 164 0.14 -4.06 17.00
CA ASN A 164 -0.78 -4.48 18.07
C ASN A 164 -0.75 -6.03 18.18
N PRO A 165 -0.37 -6.61 19.34
CA PRO A 165 -0.35 -8.05 19.54
C PRO A 165 -1.72 -8.73 19.43
N GLU A 166 -2.82 -7.99 19.52
CA GLU A 166 -4.18 -8.51 19.39
C GLU A 166 -4.55 -8.86 17.95
N TRP A 167 -3.83 -8.32 16.96
CA TRP A 167 -4.09 -8.60 15.55
C TRP A 167 -3.74 -10.04 15.17
N GLY A 168 -4.74 -10.75 14.64
CA GLY A 168 -4.62 -12.14 14.22
C GLY A 168 -3.83 -12.34 12.92
N ILE A 169 -4.07 -13.47 12.26
CA ILE A 169 -3.45 -13.86 11.00
C ILE A 169 -4.54 -13.86 9.92
N PRO A 170 -4.61 -12.82 9.08
CA PRO A 170 -5.60 -12.76 8.00
C PRO A 170 -5.44 -13.94 7.04
N GLY A 171 -6.55 -14.57 6.65
CA GLY A 171 -6.56 -15.58 5.59
C GLY A 171 -6.28 -17.02 6.02
N ARG A 172 -5.95 -17.29 7.30
CA ARG A 172 -5.76 -18.68 7.77
C ARG A 172 -7.04 -19.51 7.73
N VAL A 173 -6.89 -20.83 7.66
CA VAL A 173 -7.99 -21.81 7.57
C VAL A 173 -8.96 -21.69 8.75
N ASN A 174 -8.44 -21.65 9.97
CA ASN A 174 -9.22 -21.52 11.20
C ASN A 174 -9.40 -20.04 11.56
N ARG A 175 -10.26 -19.35 10.79
CA ARG A 175 -10.47 -17.91 10.94
C ARG A 175 -10.96 -17.55 12.35
N GLN A 176 -10.23 -16.69 13.02
CA GLN A 176 -10.61 -16.09 14.31
C GLN A 176 -11.18 -14.68 14.11
N PRO A 177 -11.97 -14.15 15.07
CA PRO A 177 -12.54 -12.81 14.97
C PRO A 177 -11.49 -11.71 14.76
N ASN A 178 -10.32 -11.85 15.38
CA ASN A 178 -9.21 -10.92 15.26
C ASN A 178 -8.41 -11.04 13.94
N ASP A 179 -8.77 -11.97 13.04
CA ASP A 179 -8.18 -12.05 11.69
C ASP A 179 -8.84 -11.08 10.71
N ASN A 180 -9.94 -10.43 11.12
CA ASN A 180 -10.65 -9.49 10.27
C ASN A 180 -9.92 -8.14 10.20
N LEU A 181 -9.20 -7.91 9.10
CA LEU A 181 -8.51 -6.64 8.82
C LEU A 181 -9.40 -5.39 9.00
N ARG A 182 -10.71 -5.49 8.74
CA ARG A 182 -11.61 -4.33 8.87
C ARG A 182 -11.89 -3.92 10.31
N SER A 183 -11.74 -4.84 11.27
CA SER A 183 -11.92 -4.55 12.69
C SER A 183 -10.60 -4.19 13.38
N TRP A 184 -9.47 -4.22 12.67
CA TRP A 184 -8.19 -3.83 13.24
C TRP A 184 -8.18 -2.33 13.55
N LYS A 185 -7.68 -2.02 14.74
CA LYS A 185 -7.48 -0.66 15.26
C LYS A 185 -6.05 -0.51 15.72
N TRP A 186 -5.48 0.69 15.57
CA TRP A 186 -4.15 0.97 16.12
C TRP A 186 -4.18 0.80 17.65
N LYS A 187 -3.03 0.47 18.26
CA LYS A 187 -2.96 0.23 19.71
C LYS A 187 -3.38 1.44 20.57
N TRP A 188 -3.27 2.66 20.03
CA TRP A 188 -3.68 3.92 20.67
C TRP A 188 -5.07 4.40 20.24
N GLN A 189 -5.74 3.68 19.34
CA GLN A 189 -7.03 4.08 18.80
C GLN A 189 -8.14 3.62 19.76
N HIS A 190 -8.93 4.57 20.27
CA HIS A 190 -10.03 4.29 21.20
C HIS A 190 -11.26 3.74 20.47
N THR A 191 -12.16 3.06 21.20
CA THR A 191 -13.37 2.46 20.64
C THR A 191 -14.35 3.47 20.04
N ALA A 192 -14.34 4.72 20.53
CA ALA A 192 -15.13 5.82 20.01
C ALA A 192 -14.25 6.77 19.17
N ASP A 193 -13.91 6.32 17.96
CA ASP A 193 -13.21 7.18 17.01
C ASP A 193 -14.05 8.41 16.66
N PRO A 194 -13.46 9.61 16.61
CA PRO A 194 -14.16 10.77 16.13
C PRO A 194 -14.59 10.54 14.67
N PRO A 195 -15.79 11.02 14.25
CA PRO A 195 -16.20 10.88 12.87
C PRO A 195 -15.21 11.60 11.93
N PRO A 196 -15.08 11.21 10.66
CA PRO A 196 -14.13 11.83 9.74
C PRO A 196 -14.29 13.35 9.59
N SER A 197 -15.50 13.88 9.79
CA SER A 197 -15.80 15.32 9.78
C SER A 197 -15.23 16.08 10.99
N ASP A 198 -14.88 15.38 12.07
CA ASP A 198 -14.29 16.00 13.26
C ASP A 198 -12.85 16.45 12.96
N PRO A 199 -12.47 17.70 13.28
CA PRO A 199 -11.09 18.19 13.11
C PRO A 199 -10.03 17.35 13.84
N ARG A 200 -10.42 16.60 14.88
CA ARG A 200 -9.55 15.71 15.64
C ARG A 200 -9.26 14.40 14.92
N HIS A 201 -10.05 14.02 13.91
CA HIS A 201 -9.79 12.81 13.14
C HIS A 201 -8.44 12.92 12.40
N PRO A 202 -7.53 11.92 12.49
CA PRO A 202 -6.18 12.04 11.95
C PRO A 202 -6.11 12.39 10.46
N VAL A 203 -7.02 11.85 9.65
CA VAL A 203 -7.14 12.19 8.22
C VAL A 203 -7.55 13.65 8.03
N ASN A 204 -8.51 14.15 8.81
CA ASN A 204 -8.97 15.53 8.71
C ASN A 204 -7.83 16.48 9.08
N ARG A 205 -7.16 16.24 10.22
CA ARG A 205 -5.98 17.00 10.64
C ARG A 205 -4.90 17.03 9.55
N ALA A 206 -4.58 15.89 8.93
CA ALA A 206 -3.59 15.84 7.84
C ALA A 206 -4.01 16.67 6.62
N VAL A 207 -5.29 16.67 6.25
CA VAL A 207 -5.82 17.49 5.16
C VAL A 207 -5.80 18.98 5.53
N GLN A 208 -6.17 19.35 6.76
CA GLN A 208 -6.16 20.75 7.21
C GLN A 208 -4.75 21.35 7.15
N LEU A 209 -3.72 20.58 7.48
CA LEU A 209 -2.32 21.01 7.36
C LEU A 209 -1.92 21.38 5.92
N ARG A 210 -2.66 20.90 4.92
CA ARG A 210 -2.41 21.14 3.50
C ARG A 210 -3.38 22.12 2.84
N ARG A 211 -4.42 22.56 3.56
CA ARG A 211 -5.50 23.40 3.02
C ARG A 211 -4.99 24.65 2.30
N ASN A 212 -3.98 25.29 2.87
CA ASN A 212 -3.43 26.56 2.37
C ASN A 212 -2.24 26.40 1.42
N LEU A 213 -1.81 25.17 1.12
CA LEU A 213 -0.69 24.93 0.22
C LEU A 213 -1.12 25.14 -1.23
N ALA A 214 -0.24 25.73 -2.03
CA ALA A 214 -0.40 25.81 -3.47
C ALA A 214 -0.14 24.45 -4.14
N TYR A 215 -0.51 24.36 -5.41
CA TYR A 215 -0.23 23.20 -6.23
C TYR A 215 1.27 22.93 -6.33
N GLY A 216 1.70 21.71 -5.98
CA GLY A 216 3.10 21.32 -5.96
C GLY A 216 3.89 21.84 -4.75
N GLU A 217 3.29 22.69 -3.91
CA GLU A 217 3.90 23.15 -2.68
C GLU A 217 3.98 21.99 -1.67
N TYR A 218 5.10 21.94 -0.96
CA TYR A 218 5.43 20.87 -0.05
C TYR A 218 5.68 21.42 1.34
N ALA A 219 4.93 20.90 2.32
CA ALA A 219 5.18 21.10 3.73
C ALA A 219 5.44 19.74 4.38
N PRO A 220 6.72 19.30 4.48
CA PRO A 220 7.03 18.04 5.13
C PRO A 220 6.55 18.10 6.58
N PRO A 221 5.75 17.14 7.04
CA PRO A 221 5.55 16.99 8.47
C PRO A 221 6.91 16.65 9.11
N PRO A 222 7.22 17.19 10.30
CA PRO A 222 8.50 16.95 10.94
C PRO A 222 8.72 15.44 11.12
N PRO A 223 9.86 14.90 10.66
CA PRO A 223 10.15 13.47 10.72
C PRO A 223 10.19 12.98 12.17
N ARG A 224 9.76 11.73 12.36
CA ARG A 224 9.74 11.04 13.66
C ARG A 224 10.22 9.62 13.43
N SER A 225 11.34 9.25 14.04
CA SER A 225 12.03 7.98 13.72
C SER A 225 11.31 6.74 14.25
N ARG A 226 10.74 6.80 15.46
CA ARG A 226 10.04 5.67 16.10
C ARG A 226 9.01 6.14 17.12
N LEU A 227 7.97 5.34 17.31
CA LEU A 227 7.04 5.50 18.42
C LEU A 227 7.61 4.82 19.67
N ARG A 228 7.57 5.50 20.82
CA ARG A 228 7.94 4.91 22.11
C ARG A 228 6.72 4.28 22.76
N ASP A 229 6.94 3.43 23.77
CA ASP A 229 5.85 2.79 24.50
C ASP A 229 5.06 3.77 25.37
N ASP A 230 5.69 4.87 25.78
CA ASP A 230 5.10 5.98 26.55
C ASP A 230 4.52 7.10 25.67
N SER A 231 4.50 6.92 24.35
CA SER A 231 3.98 7.95 23.43
C SER A 231 2.49 8.18 23.64
N SER A 232 2.10 9.45 23.69
CA SER A 232 0.70 9.84 23.76
C SER A 232 -0.05 9.48 22.47
N THR A 233 -1.39 9.38 22.54
CA THR A 233 -2.24 9.14 21.37
C THR A 233 -1.98 10.15 20.26
N SER A 234 -1.88 11.45 20.60
CA SER A 234 -1.61 12.51 19.63
C SER A 234 -0.24 12.35 18.94
N GLU A 235 0.79 11.93 19.68
CA GLU A 235 2.12 11.67 19.11
C GLU A 235 2.11 10.47 18.18
N ALA A 236 1.37 9.41 18.52
CA ALA A 236 1.24 8.21 17.73
C ALA A 236 0.46 8.44 16.43
N GLU A 237 -0.63 9.20 16.50
CA GLU A 237 -1.34 9.63 15.31
C GLU A 237 -0.48 10.53 14.43
N SER A 238 0.24 11.48 15.03
CA SER A 238 1.19 12.36 14.33
C SER A 238 2.30 11.57 13.65
N PHE A 239 2.77 10.49 14.29
CA PHE A 239 3.72 9.56 13.70
C PHE A 239 3.15 8.94 12.41
N ILE A 240 1.93 8.41 12.40
CA ILE A 240 1.32 7.81 11.21
C ILE A 240 1.09 8.83 10.09
N ILE A 241 0.49 9.97 10.39
CA ILE A 241 0.17 10.96 9.34
C ILE A 241 1.41 11.66 8.78
N SER A 242 2.56 11.56 9.47
CA SER A 242 3.85 12.05 8.97
C SER A 242 4.60 11.06 8.09
N ARG A 243 4.11 9.83 7.90
CA ARG A 243 4.83 8.80 7.13
C ARG A 243 4.80 9.10 5.62
N PRO A 244 5.89 8.83 4.87
CA PRO A 244 5.95 9.10 3.44
C PRO A 244 4.78 8.49 2.66
N TRP A 245 4.43 7.22 2.94
CA TRP A 245 3.30 6.58 2.26
C TRP A 245 1.96 7.29 2.50
N PHE A 246 1.76 7.86 3.69
CA PHE A 246 0.52 8.55 4.05
C PHE A 246 0.47 9.90 3.34
N VAL A 247 1.56 10.67 3.42
CA VAL A 247 1.67 11.99 2.76
C VAL A 247 1.53 11.83 1.24
N TRP A 248 2.15 10.82 0.65
CA TRP A 248 2.04 10.54 -0.79
C TRP A 248 0.59 10.29 -1.21
N GLU A 249 -0.14 9.47 -0.47
CA GLU A 249 -1.57 9.22 -0.75
C GLU A 249 -2.42 10.48 -0.55
N VAL A 250 -2.14 11.30 0.46
CA VAL A 250 -2.83 12.59 0.62
C VAL A 250 -2.58 13.51 -0.57
N GLU A 251 -1.32 13.65 -1.01
CA GLU A 251 -0.96 14.47 -2.19
C GLU A 251 -1.60 13.95 -3.48
N LYS A 252 -1.68 12.63 -3.62
CA LYS A 252 -2.33 11.96 -4.76
C LYS A 252 -3.82 12.27 -4.84
N PHE A 253 -4.53 12.14 -3.72
CA PHE A 253 -5.97 12.45 -3.66
C PHE A 253 -6.25 13.95 -3.72
N GLU A 254 -5.39 14.78 -3.12
CA GLU A 254 -5.44 16.23 -3.26
C GLU A 254 -5.33 16.64 -4.73
N PHE A 255 -4.36 16.08 -5.45
CA PHE A 255 -4.19 16.36 -6.88
C PHE A 255 -5.42 15.97 -7.69
N ARG A 256 -6.00 14.79 -7.43
CA ARG A 256 -7.26 14.35 -8.07
C ARG A 256 -8.41 15.30 -7.78
N GLU A 257 -8.52 15.83 -6.56
CA GLU A 257 -9.56 16.80 -6.21
C GLU A 257 -9.34 18.13 -6.95
N ARG A 258 -8.10 18.65 -6.99
CA ARG A 258 -7.77 19.88 -7.73
C ARG A 258 -8.02 19.73 -9.23
N GLN A 259 -7.76 18.56 -9.82
CA GLN A 259 -8.09 18.28 -11.22
C GLN A 259 -9.59 18.38 -11.50
N ARG A 260 -10.47 18.24 -10.50
CA ARG A 260 -11.90 18.44 -10.68
C ARG A 260 -12.29 19.87 -11.04
N ARG A 261 -11.39 20.84 -10.79
CA ARG A 261 -11.54 22.25 -11.19
C ARG A 261 -11.41 22.46 -12.70
N ILE A 262 -10.70 21.55 -13.40
CA ILE A 262 -10.56 21.61 -14.85
C ILE A 262 -11.89 21.17 -15.48
N PRO A 263 -12.45 21.93 -16.44
CA PRO A 263 -13.67 21.53 -17.16
C PRO A 263 -13.57 20.11 -17.70
N VAL A 264 -14.67 19.34 -17.61
CA VAL A 264 -14.69 17.91 -17.93
C VAL A 264 -14.27 17.66 -19.38
N GLU A 265 -14.62 18.58 -20.28
CA GLU A 265 -14.30 18.54 -21.71
C GLU A 265 -12.79 18.69 -21.98
N LYS A 266 -12.06 19.27 -21.03
CA LYS A 266 -10.63 19.60 -21.14
C LYS A 266 -9.75 18.65 -20.34
N ARG A 267 -10.32 17.96 -19.35
CA ARG A 267 -9.60 17.01 -18.48
C ARG A 267 -9.04 15.80 -19.24
N GLY A 268 -9.64 15.46 -20.39
CA GLY A 268 -9.34 14.21 -21.09
C GLY A 268 -9.86 12.99 -20.32
N ARG A 269 -9.58 11.79 -20.82
CA ARG A 269 -9.92 10.56 -20.10
C ARG A 269 -8.98 10.40 -18.91
N PRO A 270 -9.46 9.93 -17.74
CA PRO A 270 -8.60 9.53 -16.65
C PRO A 270 -7.60 8.49 -17.17
N ASN A 271 -6.32 8.87 -17.22
CA ASN A 271 -5.28 7.95 -17.63
C ASN A 271 -4.92 7.11 -16.40
N PRO A 272 -4.90 5.76 -16.43
CA PRO A 272 -4.46 4.96 -15.28
C PRO A 272 -3.08 5.36 -14.70
N GLY A 273 -2.29 6.17 -15.41
CA GLY A 273 -1.09 6.83 -14.91
C GLY A 273 -1.25 8.23 -14.30
N GLU A 274 -2.41 8.77 -13.90
CA GLU A 274 -2.46 10.14 -13.31
C GLU A 274 -1.63 10.27 -12.03
N ASP A 275 -1.48 9.16 -11.30
CA ASP A 275 -0.61 9.04 -10.13
C ASP A 275 0.88 9.23 -10.49
N SER A 276 1.21 9.23 -11.79
CA SER A 276 2.58 9.44 -12.30
C SER A 276 3.10 10.84 -12.06
N LEU A 277 2.26 11.88 -12.01
CA LEU A 277 2.75 13.26 -11.84
C LEU A 277 3.16 13.54 -10.39
N VAL A 278 2.32 13.15 -9.43
CA VAL A 278 2.69 13.20 -8.00
C VAL A 278 3.92 12.32 -7.77
N THR A 279 3.95 11.13 -8.36
CA THR A 279 5.14 10.26 -8.35
C THR A 279 6.37 10.93 -8.95
N LYS A 280 6.23 11.66 -10.07
CA LYS A 280 7.31 12.39 -10.74
C LYS A 280 7.85 13.49 -9.83
N TRP A 281 6.99 14.28 -9.19
CA TRP A 281 7.43 15.30 -8.23
C TRP A 281 8.15 14.67 -7.04
N TRP A 282 7.64 13.57 -6.50
CA TRP A 282 8.32 12.85 -5.42
C TRP A 282 9.69 12.34 -5.86
N LYS A 283 9.85 11.89 -7.10
CA LYS A 283 11.14 11.49 -7.67
C LYS A 283 12.08 12.69 -7.81
N GLU A 284 11.60 13.80 -8.35
CA GLU A 284 12.38 15.04 -8.54
C GLU A 284 12.84 15.65 -7.21
N ARG A 285 12.00 15.61 -6.16
CA ARG A 285 12.37 16.03 -4.80
C ARG A 285 13.34 15.07 -4.10
N GLY A 286 13.52 13.87 -4.63
CA GLY A 286 14.27 12.80 -3.96
C GLY A 286 13.49 12.10 -2.84
N ASP A 287 12.20 12.40 -2.66
CA ASP A 287 11.32 11.78 -1.65
C ASP A 287 10.78 10.40 -2.08
N TRP A 288 11.08 9.97 -3.32
CA TRP A 288 10.54 8.74 -3.90
C TRP A 288 11.05 7.49 -3.19
N THR A 289 10.31 7.13 -2.15
CA THR A 289 10.22 5.83 -1.47
C THR A 289 8.99 5.91 -0.58
N PRO A 290 7.78 5.62 -1.10
CA PRO A 290 6.54 5.62 -0.29
C PRO A 290 6.56 4.42 0.69
N GLY A 291 7.40 4.55 1.71
CA GLY A 291 7.64 3.57 2.75
C GLY A 291 7.35 4.14 4.13
N TRP A 292 7.80 3.42 5.17
CA TRP A 292 7.60 3.79 6.57
C TRP A 292 8.50 4.90 7.09
N LYS A 293 9.59 5.20 6.40
CA LYS A 293 10.58 6.16 6.86
C LYS A 293 10.96 7.09 5.73
N TRP A 294 11.17 8.36 6.06
CA TRP A 294 11.77 9.30 5.14
C TRP A 294 13.22 8.90 4.86
N ARG A 295 13.76 9.25 3.69
CA ARG A 295 15.15 8.94 3.36
C ARG A 295 16.16 9.55 4.34
N HIS A 296 15.84 10.71 4.89
CA HIS A 296 16.66 11.42 5.86
C HIS A 296 16.41 10.97 7.32
N GLU A 297 15.48 10.04 7.58
CA GLU A 297 15.30 9.47 8.91
C GLU A 297 16.36 8.41 9.18
N SER A 298 17.05 8.54 10.32
CA SER A 298 18.03 7.56 10.80
C SER A 298 17.40 6.52 11.74
N PRO A 299 17.78 5.24 11.65
CA PRO A 299 18.64 4.66 10.61
C PRO A 299 17.93 4.63 9.25
N SER A 300 18.72 4.78 8.18
CA SER A 300 18.32 4.81 6.76
C SER A 300 17.21 3.78 6.49
N PRO A 301 16.21 4.08 5.65
CA PRO A 301 15.11 3.16 5.34
C PRO A 301 15.67 1.86 4.74
N GLU A 302 15.94 0.89 5.61
CA GLU A 302 16.51 -0.39 5.23
C GLU A 302 15.56 -1.06 4.21
N PRO A 303 16.09 -1.61 3.10
CA PRO A 303 15.47 -2.81 2.58
C PRO A 303 15.56 -3.83 3.73
N GLU A 304 14.42 -4.29 4.24
CA GLU A 304 14.46 -5.47 5.09
C GLU A 304 15.16 -6.57 4.31
N ASP A 305 16.20 -7.10 4.93
CA ASP A 305 17.11 -8.05 4.33
C ASP A 305 16.31 -9.32 4.03
N LEU A 306 15.84 -9.46 2.78
CA LEU A 306 15.19 -10.68 2.28
C LEU A 306 16.15 -11.88 2.34
N THR A 307 17.42 -11.65 2.71
CA THR A 307 18.41 -12.67 3.11
C THR A 307 17.94 -13.53 4.29
N LEU A 308 16.98 -13.06 5.10
CA LEU A 308 16.37 -13.83 6.19
C LEU A 308 15.45 -14.98 5.73
N LEU A 309 15.36 -15.26 4.42
CA LEU A 309 14.78 -16.50 3.91
C LEU A 309 15.70 -17.72 4.07
N ASN A 310 16.92 -17.56 4.63
CA ASN A 310 17.60 -18.69 5.26
C ASN A 310 16.74 -19.17 6.44
N THR A 311 16.12 -20.32 6.24
CA THR A 311 15.01 -20.86 7.03
C THR A 311 15.29 -21.11 8.50
N ASP A 312 16.56 -21.15 8.88
CA ASP A 312 16.98 -21.72 10.16
C ASP A 312 16.86 -20.72 11.33
N ASP A 313 16.74 -19.41 11.07
CA ASP A 313 16.59 -18.34 12.08
C ASP A 313 15.26 -17.58 11.97
N MET A 314 14.20 -18.27 11.55
CA MET A 314 12.90 -17.64 11.41
C MET A 314 12.17 -17.53 12.76
N ASP A 315 12.29 -16.37 13.45
CA ASP A 315 11.50 -16.10 14.68
C ASP A 315 9.98 -15.99 14.41
N PHE A 316 9.28 -17.12 14.40
CA PHE A 316 7.83 -17.19 14.36
C PHE A 316 7.24 -17.02 15.76
N THR A 317 6.14 -16.28 15.89
CA THR A 317 5.36 -16.31 17.13
C THR A 317 4.62 -17.64 17.27
N PRO A 318 4.24 -18.08 18.48
CA PRO A 318 3.44 -19.30 18.66
C PRO A 318 2.22 -19.36 17.73
N SER A 319 1.46 -18.26 17.59
CA SER A 319 0.30 -18.22 16.68
C SER A 319 0.64 -18.38 15.19
N GLU A 320 1.86 -18.05 14.76
CA GLU A 320 2.33 -18.27 13.39
C GLU A 320 2.74 -19.72 13.19
N VAL A 321 3.38 -20.34 14.19
CA VAL A 321 3.70 -21.77 14.19
C VAL A 321 2.42 -22.59 14.15
N ASP A 322 1.46 -22.30 15.02
CA ASP A 322 0.14 -22.94 15.02
C ASP A 322 -0.55 -22.81 13.66
N ALA A 323 -0.47 -21.62 13.04
CA ALA A 323 -1.05 -21.39 11.72
C ALA A 323 -0.34 -22.19 10.62
N LEU A 324 0.98 -22.40 10.70
CA LEU A 324 1.73 -23.23 9.76
C LEU A 324 1.46 -24.72 9.95
N GLU A 325 1.32 -25.19 11.19
CA GLU A 325 1.05 -26.59 11.52
C GLU A 325 -0.33 -27.05 11.05
N VAL A 326 -1.32 -26.14 11.04
CA VAL A 326 -2.67 -26.42 10.51
C VAL A 326 -2.69 -26.57 8.98
N ILE A 327 -1.68 -26.05 8.27
CA ILE A 327 -1.65 -26.12 6.81
C ILE A 327 -1.31 -27.56 6.38
N PRO A 328 -2.17 -28.22 5.56
CA PRO A 328 -1.90 -29.58 5.12
C PRO A 328 -0.54 -29.69 4.42
N PRO A 329 0.22 -30.78 4.65
CA PRO A 329 1.49 -31.00 3.97
C PRO A 329 1.29 -30.93 2.46
N THR A 330 2.31 -30.43 1.74
CA THR A 330 2.26 -30.47 0.27
C THR A 330 2.16 -31.94 -0.13
N PRO A 331 1.13 -32.34 -0.91
CA PRO A 331 1.02 -33.72 -1.35
C PRO A 331 2.30 -34.11 -2.10
N PRO A 332 2.79 -35.35 -1.96
CA PRO A 332 3.96 -35.80 -2.69
C PRO A 332 3.74 -35.53 -4.19
N PRO A 333 4.79 -35.14 -4.93
CA PRO A 333 4.68 -34.97 -6.37
C PRO A 333 4.05 -36.25 -6.91
N LYS A 334 2.96 -36.13 -7.68
CA LYS A 334 2.37 -37.30 -8.33
C LYS A 334 3.52 -38.00 -9.06
N PRO A 335 3.76 -39.30 -8.82
CA PRO A 335 4.82 -40.00 -9.53
C PRO A 335 4.59 -39.71 -11.01
N THR A 336 5.62 -39.17 -11.67
CA THR A 336 5.54 -38.88 -13.11
C THR A 336 5.15 -40.20 -13.74
N THR A 337 3.87 -40.34 -14.12
CA THR A 337 3.41 -41.52 -14.83
C THR A 337 4.22 -41.47 -16.09
N PHE A 338 5.27 -42.29 -16.14
CA PHE A 338 6.08 -42.48 -17.32
C PHE A 338 5.06 -42.91 -18.35
N GLN A 339 4.63 -41.99 -19.21
CA GLN A 339 3.83 -42.36 -20.35
C GLN A 339 4.82 -43.21 -21.14
N PRO A 340 4.65 -44.55 -21.18
CA PRO A 340 5.53 -45.40 -21.95
C PRO A 340 5.49 -44.79 -23.33
N GLY A 341 6.66 -44.37 -23.83
CA GLY A 341 6.76 -43.51 -24.99
C GLY A 341 5.73 -43.96 -26.01
N LEU A 342 4.81 -43.06 -26.36
CA LEU A 342 4.04 -43.21 -27.59
C LEU A 342 5.10 -43.63 -28.61
N PRO A 343 5.02 -44.86 -29.17
CA PRO A 343 6.06 -45.36 -30.03
C PRO A 343 6.33 -44.26 -31.03
N GLU A 344 7.58 -43.82 -31.11
CA GLU A 344 8.01 -42.87 -32.10
C GLU A 344 7.46 -43.38 -33.43
N THR A 345 6.33 -42.81 -33.87
CA THR A 345 5.89 -42.97 -35.24
C THR A 345 6.96 -42.27 -36.02
N GLY A 346 7.96 -43.05 -36.42
CA GLY A 346 8.95 -42.72 -37.42
C GLY A 346 8.21 -42.32 -38.68
N GLY A 347 7.81 -41.06 -38.71
CA GLY A 347 7.27 -40.37 -39.88
C GLY A 347 8.44 -40.04 -40.78
N LEU A 348 8.95 -41.07 -41.45
CA LEU A 348 9.54 -40.97 -42.77
C LEU A 348 8.45 -40.40 -43.69
N PHE A 349 8.32 -39.07 -43.73
CA PHE A 349 7.46 -38.36 -44.67
C PHE A 349 8.29 -37.30 -45.41
N ASP A 350 9.24 -37.79 -46.19
CA ASP A 350 9.62 -37.13 -47.44
C ASP A 350 8.50 -37.43 -48.46
N GLY A 351 7.66 -36.44 -48.73
CA GLY A 351 6.59 -36.54 -49.71
C GLY A 351 6.22 -35.15 -50.26
N PRO A 352 6.29 -34.92 -51.59
CA PRO A 352 6.15 -33.61 -52.19
C PRO A 352 4.69 -33.15 -52.26
N TRP A 353 4.50 -31.84 -52.14
CA TRP A 353 3.25 -31.12 -52.38
C TRP A 353 2.63 -31.49 -53.73
N GLN A 354 1.56 -32.28 -53.72
CA GLN A 354 0.61 -32.36 -54.83
C GLN A 354 -0.61 -31.49 -54.52
N VAL A 355 -0.74 -30.44 -55.32
CA VAL A 355 -1.93 -29.61 -55.46
C VAL A 355 -3.02 -30.46 -56.13
N GLY A 356 -4.13 -30.69 -55.43
CA GLY A 356 -5.24 -31.48 -55.94
C GLY A 356 -6.56 -31.07 -55.30
N ALA A 357 -7.48 -30.64 -56.16
CA ALA A 357 -8.72 -29.97 -55.84
C ALA A 357 -9.83 -30.90 -55.27
N GLY A 358 -10.79 -30.26 -54.58
CA GLY A 358 -12.20 -30.64 -54.60
C GLY A 358 -12.63 -31.78 -53.68
N GLY A 359 -13.38 -31.45 -52.63
CA GLY A 359 -14.12 -32.43 -51.84
C GLY A 359 -14.93 -31.78 -50.71
N GLU A 360 -16.24 -31.99 -50.78
CA GLU A 360 -17.36 -31.54 -49.94
C GLU A 360 -17.14 -31.19 -48.44
N PRO A 361 -17.97 -30.28 -47.89
CA PRO A 361 -18.01 -30.02 -46.46
C PRO A 361 -18.77 -31.13 -45.71
N PRO A 362 -18.22 -31.69 -44.61
CA PRO A 362 -18.98 -32.56 -43.74
C PRO A 362 -19.95 -31.76 -42.87
N GLN A 363 -21.09 -32.40 -42.66
CA GLN A 363 -22.31 -31.91 -42.05
C GLN A 363 -22.14 -31.55 -40.57
N SER A 364 -22.91 -30.53 -40.21
CA SER A 364 -23.22 -30.03 -38.88
C SER A 364 -23.36 -31.13 -37.82
N ALA A 365 -22.48 -31.11 -36.82
CA ALA A 365 -22.64 -31.88 -35.59
C ALA A 365 -23.51 -31.08 -34.61
N ALA A 366 -24.58 -31.74 -34.18
CA ALA A 366 -25.63 -31.22 -33.31
C ALA A 366 -25.13 -30.73 -31.95
N THR A 367 -25.68 -29.59 -31.53
CA THR A 367 -25.60 -29.04 -30.18
C THR A 367 -26.43 -29.90 -29.22
N PRO A 368 -25.93 -30.29 -28.03
CA PRO A 368 -26.78 -30.92 -27.02
C PRO A 368 -27.69 -29.87 -26.34
N PRO A 369 -28.95 -30.22 -26.03
CA PRO A 369 -29.92 -29.31 -25.45
C PRO A 369 -29.66 -29.07 -23.96
N TRP A 370 -29.66 -27.80 -23.59
CA TRP A 370 -29.80 -27.37 -22.20
C TRP A 370 -31.27 -27.49 -21.81
N THR A 371 -31.58 -28.31 -20.81
CA THR A 371 -32.78 -28.16 -19.96
C THR A 371 -32.57 -29.01 -18.71
N SER A 372 -32.45 -28.38 -17.54
CA SER A 372 -33.38 -28.66 -16.45
C SER A 372 -33.19 -27.66 -15.32
N THR A 373 -34.21 -26.82 -15.20
CA THR A 373 -34.64 -26.08 -14.02
C THR A 373 -34.64 -26.95 -12.78
N GLN A 374 -33.92 -26.56 -11.72
CA GLN A 374 -34.29 -26.98 -10.37
C GLN A 374 -34.65 -25.77 -9.52
N ALA A 375 -35.83 -25.92 -8.92
CA ALA A 375 -36.54 -24.97 -8.11
C ALA A 375 -35.82 -24.67 -6.81
N VAL A 376 -35.89 -23.40 -6.44
CA VAL A 376 -35.58 -22.87 -5.11
C VAL A 376 -36.64 -23.36 -4.12
N PRO A 377 -36.29 -24.02 -3.00
CA PRO A 377 -37.18 -24.09 -1.86
C PRO A 377 -37.11 -22.75 -1.11
N ALA A 378 -38.26 -22.08 -1.07
CA ALA A 378 -38.53 -20.93 -0.23
C ALA A 378 -38.23 -21.25 1.24
N SER A 379 -37.26 -20.55 1.85
CA SER A 379 -37.18 -20.42 3.30
C SER A 379 -37.68 -19.04 3.71
N LYS A 380 -38.78 -19.09 4.45
CA LYS A 380 -39.43 -17.98 5.15
C LYS A 380 -38.50 -17.49 6.26
N GLY A 381 -38.44 -16.18 6.48
CA GLY A 381 -37.76 -15.62 7.63
C GLY A 381 -37.49 -14.13 7.53
N CYS A 382 -38.53 -13.33 7.35
CA CYS A 382 -38.49 -11.89 7.65
C CYS A 382 -38.19 -11.71 9.15
N CYS A 383 -37.07 -11.07 9.47
CA CYS A 383 -36.90 -10.32 10.71
C CYS A 383 -36.47 -8.90 10.33
N PHE A 384 -37.46 -8.02 10.15
CA PHE A 384 -37.25 -6.59 10.26
C PHE A 384 -36.96 -6.29 11.74
N ILE A 385 -35.78 -5.75 12.04
CA ILE A 385 -35.54 -5.09 13.33
C ILE A 385 -36.08 -3.67 13.18
N THR A 386 -37.32 -3.46 13.57
CA THR A 386 -37.85 -2.14 13.92
C THR A 386 -37.30 -1.76 15.28
N THR A 387 -36.44 -0.75 15.35
CA THR A 387 -36.08 -0.09 16.61
C THR A 387 -37.26 0.77 17.06
N THR A 388 -38.07 0.24 17.96
CA THR A 388 -39.08 0.98 18.72
C THR A 388 -38.37 1.79 19.81
N THR A 389 -38.35 3.11 19.64
CA THR A 389 -38.03 4.08 20.70
C THR A 389 -39.08 3.95 21.80
N THR A 390 -38.69 3.36 22.93
CA THR A 390 -39.52 3.29 24.13
C THR A 390 -39.32 4.58 24.91
N ALA A 391 -40.31 5.48 24.83
CA ALA A 391 -40.44 6.62 25.71
C ALA A 391 -40.91 6.13 27.08
N ALA A 392 -40.05 6.23 28.09
CA ALA A 392 -40.45 6.06 29.47
C ALA A 392 -41.03 7.38 29.98
N GLN A 393 -42.33 7.38 30.28
CA GLN A 393 -42.98 8.33 31.15
C GLN A 393 -42.31 8.28 32.53
N ARG A 394 -41.95 9.43 33.09
CA ARG A 394 -41.84 9.62 34.52
C ARG A 394 -42.49 10.94 34.89
N GLU A 395 -43.54 10.80 35.68
CA GLU A 395 -44.30 11.80 36.43
C GLU A 395 -43.33 12.78 37.13
N ASP A 396 -43.52 14.08 36.93
CA ASP A 396 -44.44 14.96 37.65
C ASP A 396 -43.90 15.33 39.03
N SER A 397 -43.27 16.50 39.09
CA SER A 397 -43.17 17.31 40.31
C SER A 397 -43.00 18.76 39.86
N GLY A 398 -44.11 19.48 39.88
CA GLY A 398 -44.18 20.89 39.54
C GLY A 398 -43.34 21.77 40.46
N LYS A 399 -42.91 22.90 39.90
CA LYS A 399 -42.75 24.17 40.61
C LYS A 399 -42.88 25.29 39.60
N GLU A 400 -43.94 26.07 39.77
CA GLU A 400 -44.13 27.40 39.23
C GLU A 400 -42.92 28.29 39.56
N CYS A 401 -42.51 29.12 38.60
CA CYS A 401 -42.21 30.54 38.86
C CYS A 401 -42.02 31.29 37.53
N GLN A 402 -43.06 32.05 37.19
CA GLN A 402 -43.04 33.43 36.72
C GLN A 402 -42.24 33.81 35.46
N SER A 403 -43.04 34.15 34.45
CA SER A 403 -42.78 35.04 33.33
C SER A 403 -42.06 36.33 33.71
N SER A 404 -41.12 36.76 32.86
CA SER A 404 -40.84 38.18 32.63
C SER A 404 -40.24 38.35 31.23
N THR A 405 -41.07 38.85 30.33
CA THR A 405 -40.71 39.49 29.07
C THR A 405 -40.11 40.86 29.37
N ALA A 406 -38.97 41.19 28.77
CA ALA A 406 -38.50 42.57 28.66
C ALA A 406 -37.81 42.79 27.31
N THR A 407 -38.47 43.59 26.50
CA THR A 407 -38.03 44.19 25.24
C THR A 407 -37.33 45.52 25.55
N SER A 408 -36.15 45.80 25.01
CA SER A 408 -35.54 47.15 24.92
C SER A 408 -34.30 47.04 24.03
N SER A 409 -34.37 47.41 22.76
CA SER A 409 -34.19 48.76 22.19
C SER A 409 -32.74 49.26 22.31
N GLY A 410 -32.12 49.56 21.17
CA GLY A 410 -30.68 49.68 21.03
C GLY A 410 -30.08 51.02 21.44
N HIS A 411 -28.74 51.10 21.31
CA HIS A 411 -27.99 52.27 20.87
C HIS A 411 -26.52 51.87 20.60
N ARG A 412 -26.05 52.17 19.39
CA ARG A 412 -24.64 52.50 19.02
C ARG A 412 -24.62 54.04 18.89
N PRO A 413 -23.48 54.76 18.82
CA PRO A 413 -22.07 54.34 18.75
C PRO A 413 -21.13 55.18 19.65
N GLY A 414 -19.83 54.89 19.64
CA GLY A 414 -18.82 55.80 20.20
C GLY A 414 -17.39 55.25 20.09
N ASN A 415 -16.63 55.78 19.14
CA ASN A 415 -15.18 55.66 19.03
C ASN A 415 -14.48 56.22 20.27
N ALA A 416 -13.38 55.59 20.70
CA ALA A 416 -12.26 56.28 21.33
C ALA A 416 -10.97 55.49 21.13
N ASP A 417 -10.05 56.09 20.38
CA ASP A 417 -8.63 55.80 20.37
C ASP A 417 -8.04 55.93 21.79
N SER A 418 -7.15 55.02 22.18
CA SER A 418 -6.14 55.26 23.22
C SER A 418 -5.01 54.23 23.09
N GLN A 419 -3.86 54.70 22.60
CA GLN A 419 -2.55 54.11 22.83
C GLN A 419 -2.25 54.15 24.34
N ILE A 420 -1.77 53.05 24.95
CA ILE A 420 -0.77 53.08 26.04
C ILE A 420 0.11 51.81 25.96
N GLU A 421 1.39 52.04 26.23
CA GLU A 421 2.57 51.19 26.19
C GLU A 421 2.58 50.00 27.18
N GLY A 422 3.32 48.95 26.77
CA GLY A 422 4.42 48.31 27.52
C GLY A 422 4.27 47.87 28.98
N ALA A 423 4.22 46.54 29.21
CA ALA A 423 4.86 45.82 30.32
C ALA A 423 4.80 44.30 30.02
N SER A 424 5.86 43.66 29.53
CA SER A 424 6.95 43.01 30.28
C SER A 424 6.55 42.20 31.53
N SER A 425 6.77 40.89 31.41
CA SER A 425 7.11 39.90 32.45
C SER A 425 6.01 39.35 33.37
N ARG A 426 5.73 38.04 33.25
CA ARG A 426 6.10 37.02 34.26
C ARG A 426 5.68 35.60 33.84
N THR A 427 6.70 34.81 33.52
CA THR A 427 6.65 33.35 33.44
C THR A 427 6.40 32.77 34.83
N THR A 428 5.31 32.02 35.00
CA THR A 428 5.06 31.24 36.23
C THR A 428 5.54 29.81 35.98
N VAL A 429 6.64 29.43 36.63
CA VAL A 429 7.15 28.06 36.72
C VAL A 429 6.51 27.42 37.95
N ALA A 430 5.66 26.41 37.76
CA ALA A 430 5.16 25.59 38.85
C ALA A 430 6.12 24.40 39.07
N GLN A 431 6.90 24.44 40.14
CA GLN A 431 7.63 23.29 40.67
C GLN A 431 6.65 22.38 41.43
N TRP A 432 6.59 21.10 41.04
CA TRP A 432 5.95 20.05 41.82
C TRP A 432 7.02 19.24 42.54
N THR A 433 6.98 19.25 43.87
CA THR A 433 7.76 18.38 44.74
C THR A 433 6.92 17.16 45.11
N PHE A 434 7.34 15.96 44.70
CA PHE A 434 6.79 14.70 45.19
C PHE A 434 7.65 14.18 46.35
N GLY A 435 7.05 14.15 47.54
CA GLY A 435 7.64 13.55 48.73
C GLY A 435 7.54 12.03 48.71
N ARG A 436 8.68 11.37 48.99
CA ARG A 436 8.74 9.97 49.42
C ARG A 436 8.06 9.82 50.78
N ARG A 437 7.23 8.78 50.94
CA ARG A 437 7.03 8.12 52.24
C ARG A 437 7.28 6.63 52.07
N HIS A 438 8.22 6.13 52.85
CA HIS A 438 8.34 4.73 53.22
C HIS A 438 7.25 4.40 54.24
N ALA A 439 6.63 3.24 54.05
CA ALA A 439 6.33 2.25 55.08
C ALA A 439 6.30 0.90 54.39
#